data_AF-A0AAU0SRF8-F1
#
_entry.id   AF-A0AAU0SRF8-F1
#
_cell.length_a   1.000
_cell.length_b   1.000
_cell.length_c   1.000
_cell.angle_alpha   90.00
_cell.angle_beta   90.00
_cell.angle_gamma   90.00
#
_symmetry.space_group_name_H-M   'P 1'
#
loop_
_entity.id
_entity.type
_entity.pdbx_description
1 polymer ?
#
loop_
_entity_poly.entity_id
_entity_poly.type
_entity_poly.pdbx_seq_one_letter_code
_entity_poly.pdbx_strand_id
1 'polypeptide(L)'
;MRKVYCTDFRVLVTFPRDSGNGFIKRSFFETIQTLQGFAGQRLSLSALSVPLLPQPHHLDARMLAHMASVIELHRYQPRTDQAQELHAYHQRRQQLVQMISAEKQRRRLTRNAVLLEGLERHITQMESDRAELDKIIAGLLQGTMQAQVASTIKGMGPVAVSTLVCEMGELGYLNRKAIARLYGMAPLSKDSGQFSGKRTTWAGRRAPRSAMYMACLSAVRYDPVLKPFYQRLVANGKPKKVALVAAARKLVTMLNARMREALKAAAHLA
;
A
#
# COMPACT_ATOMS: atom_id res chain seq x y z
N MET A 1 -16.82 18.75 -18.06
CA MET A 1 -16.09 17.54 -18.48
C MET A 1 -15.40 17.85 -19.79
N ARG A 2 -14.09 17.62 -19.91
CA ARG A 2 -13.41 17.62 -21.22
C ARG A 2 -13.33 16.16 -21.69
N LYS A 3 -13.91 15.87 -22.85
CA LYS A 3 -13.78 14.59 -23.53
C LYS A 3 -12.71 14.77 -24.60
N VAL A 4 -11.63 13.99 -24.53
CA VAL A 4 -10.61 13.96 -25.60
C VAL A 4 -10.83 12.65 -26.34
N TYR A 5 -11.31 12.75 -27.58
CA TYR A 5 -11.42 11.60 -28.48
C TYR A 5 -10.09 11.46 -29.23
N CYS A 6 -9.40 10.35 -29.04
CA CYS A 6 -8.30 9.97 -29.92
C CYS A 6 -8.89 9.14 -31.05
N THR A 7 -8.95 9.70 -32.26
CA THR A 7 -9.60 9.07 -33.42
C THR A 7 -8.90 7.82 -33.92
N ASP A 8 -7.63 7.61 -33.56
CA ASP A 8 -6.82 6.50 -34.07
C ASP A 8 -6.89 5.23 -33.22
N PHE A 9 -7.38 5.32 -31.97
CA PHE A 9 -7.54 4.18 -31.06
C PHE A 9 -8.81 4.40 -30.24
N ARG A 10 -9.77 3.45 -30.29
CA ARG A 10 -11.06 3.49 -29.59
C ARG A 10 -10.91 3.44 -28.05
N VAL A 11 -10.27 4.45 -27.44
CA VAL A 11 -10.08 4.59 -26.00
C VAL A 11 -10.57 5.98 -25.59
N LEU A 12 -11.63 6.01 -24.76
CA LEU A 12 -12.18 7.24 -24.20
C LEU A 12 -11.59 7.46 -22.80
N VAL A 13 -10.89 8.57 -22.59
CA VAL A 13 -10.36 8.99 -21.27
C VAL A 13 -11.15 10.22 -20.81
N THR A 14 -11.81 10.12 -19.65
CA THR A 14 -12.63 11.19 -19.06
C THR A 14 -11.92 11.85 -17.88
N PHE A 15 -11.85 13.18 -17.88
CA PHE A 15 -11.33 13.99 -16.77
C PHE A 15 -12.47 14.77 -16.08
N PRO A 16 -12.55 14.79 -14.73
CA PRO A 16 -13.45 15.68 -14.01
C PRO A 16 -13.08 17.15 -14.27
N ARG A 17 -14.09 18.04 -14.22
CA ARG A 17 -13.93 19.48 -14.52
C ARG A 17 -13.25 20.17 -13.33
N ASP A 18 -12.22 20.97 -13.61
CA ASP A 18 -11.46 21.75 -12.63
C ASP A 18 -12.37 22.49 -11.63
N SER A 19 -12.19 22.21 -10.33
CA SER A 19 -12.48 23.18 -9.28
C SER A 19 -11.18 23.93 -9.02
N GLY A 20 -11.09 25.16 -9.51
CA GLY A 20 -9.91 26.01 -9.36
C GLY A 20 -9.47 26.12 -7.90
N ASN A 21 -8.26 25.60 -7.62
CA ASN A 21 -7.27 26.12 -6.66
C ASN A 21 -6.25 25.02 -6.34
N GLY A 22 -5.02 25.19 -6.85
CA GLY A 22 -3.76 24.93 -6.13
C GLY A 22 -3.45 23.59 -5.44
N PHE A 23 -4.24 22.53 -5.57
CA PHE A 23 -4.08 21.28 -4.78
C PHE A 23 -3.85 20.01 -5.63
N ILE A 24 -3.02 20.08 -6.68
CA ILE A 24 -2.91 19.00 -7.70
C ILE A 24 -1.74 18.00 -7.44
N LYS A 25 -1.11 18.00 -6.25
CA LYS A 25 -0.03 17.02 -5.95
C LYS A 25 -0.50 15.68 -5.35
N ARG A 26 -1.76 15.56 -4.88
CA ARG A 26 -2.22 14.36 -4.13
C ARG A 26 -3.27 13.50 -4.85
N SER A 27 -4.13 14.06 -5.70
CA SER A 27 -5.29 13.30 -6.21
C SER A 27 -5.02 12.45 -7.45
N PHE A 28 -3.90 12.64 -8.17
CA PHE A 28 -3.68 11.94 -9.45
C PHE A 28 -3.51 10.42 -9.28
N PHE A 29 -3.02 9.97 -8.12
CA PHE A 29 -2.93 8.54 -7.79
C PHE A 29 -4.28 7.93 -7.36
N GLU A 30 -5.20 8.72 -6.81
CA GLU A 30 -6.56 8.28 -6.46
C GLU A 30 -7.49 8.31 -7.69
N THR A 31 -7.25 9.21 -8.65
CA THR A 31 -8.14 9.43 -9.81
C THR A 31 -8.09 8.29 -10.83
N ILE A 32 -7.04 7.46 -10.84
CA ILE A 32 -6.98 6.24 -11.68
C ILE A 32 -7.95 5.15 -11.19
N GLN A 33 -8.49 5.24 -9.96
CA GLN A 33 -9.47 4.28 -9.44
C GLN A 33 -10.91 4.51 -9.93
N THR A 34 -11.21 5.63 -10.57
CA THR A 34 -12.60 5.98 -10.94
C THR A 34 -12.73 6.30 -12.43
N LEU A 35 -12.40 5.33 -13.28
CA LEU A 35 -12.78 5.36 -14.70
C LEU A 35 -14.16 4.68 -14.87
N GLN A 36 -15.20 5.50 -14.95
CA GLN A 36 -16.47 5.18 -15.64
C GLN A 36 -16.54 6.06 -16.89
N GLY A 37 -17.00 5.63 -18.07
CA GLY A 37 -17.51 4.34 -18.52
C GLY A 37 -17.98 4.45 -19.97
N PHE A 38 -18.00 3.33 -20.70
CA PHE A 38 -19.03 2.92 -21.66
C PHE A 38 -18.78 1.41 -21.89
N ALA A 39 -19.79 0.59 -21.60
CA ALA A 39 -19.75 -0.89 -21.52
C ALA A 39 -18.99 -1.50 -20.32
N GLY A 40 -19.53 -1.32 -19.10
CA GLY A 40 -19.60 -2.36 -18.06
C GLY A 40 -18.34 -3.08 -17.55
N GLN A 41 -17.11 -2.72 -17.93
CA GLN A 41 -15.89 -3.41 -17.48
C GLN A 41 -14.91 -2.43 -16.83
N ARG A 42 -14.59 -2.69 -15.55
CA ARG A 42 -13.52 -2.00 -14.83
C ARG A 42 -12.17 -2.64 -15.23
N LEU A 43 -11.20 -1.83 -15.64
CA LEU A 43 -9.81 -2.25 -15.84
C LEU A 43 -8.99 -1.67 -14.70
N SER A 44 -8.27 -2.51 -13.94
CA SER A 44 -7.38 -2.03 -12.87
C SER A 44 -5.94 -2.01 -13.34
N LEU A 45 -5.34 -0.83 -13.37
CA LEU A 45 -3.90 -0.65 -13.52
C LEU A 45 -3.19 -0.93 -12.18
N SER A 46 -2.97 -2.20 -11.84
CA SER A 46 -2.33 -2.60 -10.57
C SER A 46 -0.83 -2.92 -10.67
N ALA A 47 -0.18 -2.78 -11.84
CA ALA A 47 1.17 -3.33 -12.03
C ALA A 47 2.29 -2.37 -12.50
N LEU A 48 2.03 -1.11 -12.85
CA LEU A 48 3.06 -0.23 -13.42
C LEU A 48 3.17 1.09 -12.67
N SER A 49 4.15 1.19 -11.79
CA SER A 49 4.54 2.48 -11.21
C SER A 49 5.43 3.24 -12.21
N VAL A 50 4.82 3.87 -13.22
CA VAL A 50 5.47 4.89 -14.05
C VAL A 50 5.15 6.25 -13.42
N PRO A 51 6.13 7.08 -13.05
CA PRO A 51 5.86 8.43 -12.57
C PRO A 51 5.36 9.29 -13.74
N LEU A 52 4.04 9.51 -13.81
CA LEU A 52 3.44 10.48 -14.73
C LEU A 52 3.49 11.88 -14.08
N LEU A 53 3.86 12.88 -14.87
CA LEU A 53 3.88 14.28 -14.45
C LEU A 53 2.44 14.81 -14.24
N PRO A 54 2.24 15.86 -13.42
CA PRO A 54 0.92 16.24 -12.89
C PRO A 54 0.02 17.01 -13.87
N GLN A 55 0.37 17.06 -15.15
CA GLN A 55 -0.47 17.66 -16.20
C GLN A 55 -0.58 16.67 -17.34
N PRO A 56 -1.79 16.18 -17.69
CA PRO A 56 -1.95 15.27 -18.81
C PRO A 56 -1.71 16.06 -20.10
N HIS A 57 -0.47 16.06 -20.57
CA HIS A 57 -0.17 16.53 -21.91
C HIS A 57 -0.67 15.46 -22.89
N HIS A 58 -0.97 15.83 -24.14
CA HIS A 58 -1.41 14.90 -25.19
C HIS A 58 -0.45 13.69 -25.37
N LEU A 59 0.81 13.87 -24.96
CA LEU A 59 1.83 12.84 -24.87
C LEU A 59 1.49 11.74 -23.86
N ASP A 60 0.93 12.07 -22.69
CA ASP A 60 0.56 11.11 -21.65
C ASP A 60 -0.62 10.23 -22.09
N ALA A 61 -1.59 10.79 -22.81
CA ALA A 61 -2.71 10.02 -23.36
C ALA A 61 -2.23 9.04 -24.45
N ARG A 62 -1.32 9.47 -25.33
CA ARG A 62 -0.68 8.59 -26.33
C ARG A 62 0.18 7.51 -25.67
N MET A 63 0.96 7.87 -24.64
CA MET A 63 1.73 6.89 -23.86
C MET A 63 0.83 5.89 -23.16
N LEU A 64 -0.29 6.31 -22.57
CA LEU A 64 -1.24 5.40 -21.92
C LEU A 64 -1.94 4.49 -22.94
N ALA A 65 -2.33 5.01 -24.11
CA ALA A 65 -2.93 4.22 -25.19
C ALA A 65 -1.93 3.19 -25.76
N HIS A 66 -0.70 3.62 -26.00
CA HIS A 66 0.39 2.73 -26.43
C HIS A 66 0.73 1.70 -25.35
N MET A 67 0.75 2.11 -24.08
CA MET A 67 0.95 1.19 -22.97
C MET A 67 -0.18 0.15 -22.90
N ALA A 68 -1.43 0.57 -23.10
CA ALA A 68 -2.58 -0.33 -23.15
C ALA A 68 -2.56 -1.28 -24.36
N SER A 69 -1.93 -0.89 -25.48
CA SER A 69 -1.80 -1.77 -26.66
C SER A 69 -0.64 -2.76 -26.55
N VAL A 70 0.39 -2.44 -25.76
CA VAL A 70 1.60 -3.28 -25.60
C VAL A 70 1.55 -4.15 -24.33
N ILE A 71 0.72 -3.79 -23.34
CA ILE A 71 0.65 -4.47 -22.05
C ILE A 71 -0.68 -5.21 -21.92
N GLU A 72 -0.59 -6.49 -21.55
CA GLU A 72 -1.74 -7.31 -21.24
C GLU A 72 -2.46 -6.79 -19.98
N LEU A 73 -3.55 -6.05 -20.19
CA LEU A 73 -4.37 -5.52 -19.12
C LEU A 73 -5.27 -6.63 -18.57
N HIS A 74 -5.09 -6.93 -17.28
CA HIS A 74 -5.92 -7.88 -16.58
C HIS A 74 -7.24 -7.19 -16.17
N ARG A 75 -8.37 -7.86 -16.37
CA ARG A 75 -9.68 -7.36 -15.93
C ARG A 75 -9.68 -7.16 -14.42
N TYR A 76 -10.20 -6.02 -13.95
CA TYR A 76 -10.38 -5.82 -12.52
C TYR A 76 -11.38 -6.84 -11.99
N GLN A 77 -10.96 -7.58 -10.97
CA GLN A 77 -11.89 -8.38 -10.19
C GLN A 77 -12.26 -7.60 -8.94
N PRO A 78 -13.56 -7.33 -8.71
CA PRO A 78 -14.00 -6.69 -7.49
C PRO A 78 -13.64 -7.57 -6.29
N ARG A 79 -13.32 -6.91 -5.18
CA ARG A 79 -13.15 -7.60 -3.89
C ARG A 79 -14.45 -8.34 -3.54
N THR A 80 -14.33 -9.51 -2.93
CA THR A 80 -15.46 -10.21 -2.31
C THR A 80 -16.09 -9.33 -1.23
N ASP A 81 -17.36 -9.56 -0.89
CA ASP A 81 -18.07 -8.75 0.10
C ASP A 81 -17.36 -8.74 1.46
N GLN A 82 -16.87 -9.91 1.89
CA GLN A 82 -16.04 -10.04 3.10
C GLN A 82 -14.76 -9.18 3.03
N ALA A 83 -14.10 -9.13 1.86
CA ALA A 83 -12.90 -8.31 1.68
C ALA A 83 -13.23 -6.81 1.58
N GLN A 84 -14.42 -6.44 1.12
CA GLN A 84 -14.89 -5.05 1.11
C GLN A 84 -15.20 -4.58 2.54
N GLU A 85 -15.91 -5.39 3.32
CA GLU A 85 -16.24 -5.13 4.72
C GLU A 85 -14.96 -4.97 5.56
N LEU A 86 -14.03 -5.93 5.46
CA LEU A 86 -12.73 -5.84 6.14
C LEU A 86 -11.96 -4.56 5.74
N HIS A 87 -11.99 -4.19 4.46
CA HIS A 87 -11.34 -2.97 3.98
C HIS A 87 -11.99 -1.71 4.59
N ALA A 88 -13.31 -1.66 4.72
CA ALA A 88 -14.02 -0.54 5.33
C ALA A 88 -13.61 -0.35 6.81
N TYR A 89 -13.59 -1.42 7.59
CA TYR A 89 -13.12 -1.37 8.97
C TYR A 89 -11.64 -0.97 9.08
N HIS A 90 -10.79 -1.53 8.21
CA HIS A 90 -9.37 -1.16 8.17
C HIS A 90 -9.17 0.32 7.85
N GLN A 91 -9.91 0.85 6.88
CA GLN A 91 -9.85 2.25 6.49
C GLN A 91 -10.30 3.16 7.64
N ARG A 92 -11.42 2.84 8.29
CA ARG A 92 -11.91 3.60 9.45
C ARG A 92 -10.92 3.60 10.60
N ARG A 93 -10.29 2.46 10.88
CA ARG A 93 -9.22 2.34 11.87
C ARG A 93 -8.03 3.25 11.54
N GLN A 94 -7.61 3.33 10.27
CA GLN A 94 -6.52 4.23 9.85
C GLN A 94 -6.90 5.70 10.05
N GLN A 95 -8.15 6.08 9.79
CA GLN A 95 -8.65 7.42 10.06
C GLN A 95 -8.58 7.76 11.55
N LEU A 96 -9.02 6.85 12.44
CA LEU A 96 -8.91 7.04 13.89
C LEU A 96 -7.45 7.21 14.34
N VAL A 97 -6.52 6.42 13.82
CA VAL A 97 -5.09 6.57 14.13
C VAL A 97 -4.57 7.96 13.74
N GLN A 98 -4.98 8.49 12.58
CA GLN A 98 -4.61 9.83 12.13
C GLN A 98 -5.23 10.92 13.01
N MET A 99 -6.51 10.79 13.36
CA MET A 99 -7.21 11.75 14.23
C MET A 99 -6.64 11.76 15.65
N ILE A 100 -6.38 10.60 16.25
CA ILE A 100 -5.71 10.48 17.55
C ILE A 100 -4.34 11.16 17.51
N SER A 101 -3.57 10.95 16.44
CA SER A 101 -2.25 11.58 16.28
C SER A 101 -2.36 13.10 16.22
N ALA A 102 -3.35 13.63 15.49
CA ALA A 102 -3.61 15.06 15.39
C ALA A 102 -4.06 15.66 16.74
N GLU A 103 -4.96 15.00 17.47
CA GLU A 103 -5.40 15.49 18.78
C GLU A 103 -4.28 15.45 19.82
N LYS A 104 -3.45 14.39 19.82
CA LYS A 104 -2.26 14.33 20.69
C LYS A 104 -1.28 15.46 20.40
N GLN A 105 -1.15 15.89 19.15
CA GLN A 105 -0.35 17.06 18.80
C GLN A 105 -0.98 18.35 19.34
N ARG A 106 -2.28 18.57 19.16
CA ARG A 106 -3.00 19.74 19.68
C ARG A 106 -2.91 19.83 21.22
N ARG A 107 -3.08 18.71 21.91
CA ARG A 107 -2.94 18.59 23.37
C ARG A 107 -1.56 19.05 23.85
N ARG A 108 -0.49 18.78 23.10
CA ARG A 108 0.88 19.24 23.44
C ARG A 108 1.09 20.75 23.28
N LEU A 109 0.23 21.42 22.51
CA LEU A 109 0.38 22.84 22.18
C LEU A 109 -0.42 23.76 23.11
N THR A 110 -1.47 23.26 23.77
CA THR A 110 -2.31 24.06 24.66
C THR A 110 -1.95 23.86 26.14
N ARG A 111 -2.12 24.91 26.94
CA ARG A 111 -2.01 24.89 28.41
C ARG A 111 -3.33 25.20 29.12
N ASN A 112 -4.37 25.54 28.37
CA ASN A 112 -5.70 25.86 28.94
C ASN A 112 -6.36 24.58 29.47
N ALA A 113 -6.72 24.56 30.75
CA ALA A 113 -7.24 23.38 31.44
C ALA A 113 -8.53 22.83 30.81
N VAL A 114 -9.48 23.70 30.44
CA VAL A 114 -10.77 23.30 29.84
C VAL A 114 -10.54 22.65 28.46
N LEU A 115 -9.65 23.22 27.65
CA LEU A 115 -9.30 22.64 26.35
C LEU A 115 -8.55 21.31 26.50
N LEU A 116 -7.66 21.19 27.49
CA LEU A 116 -6.96 19.93 27.76
C LEU A 116 -7.93 18.81 28.13
N GLU A 117 -8.91 19.09 28.98
CA GLU A 117 -9.93 18.10 29.37
C GLU A 117 -10.76 17.64 28.16
N GLY A 118 -11.20 18.56 27.31
CA GLY A 118 -11.91 18.21 26.07
C GLY A 118 -11.07 17.34 25.13
N LEU A 119 -9.80 17.69 24.93
CA LEU A 119 -8.87 16.93 24.09
C LEU A 119 -8.60 15.52 24.63
N GLU A 120 -8.41 15.37 25.95
CA GLU A 120 -8.20 14.06 26.58
C GLU A 120 -9.43 13.16 26.45
N ARG A 121 -10.64 13.73 26.63
CA ARG A 121 -11.88 12.99 26.40
C ARG A 121 -11.98 12.50 24.96
N HIS A 122 -11.70 13.35 23.98
CA HIS A 122 -11.73 12.96 22.56
C HIS A 122 -10.69 11.88 22.22
N ILE A 123 -9.47 12.03 22.74
CA ILE A 123 -8.40 11.03 22.55
C ILE A 123 -8.84 9.69 23.12
N THR A 124 -9.35 9.68 24.36
CA THR A 124 -9.78 8.47 25.05
C THR A 124 -10.92 7.76 24.30
N GLN A 125 -11.93 8.52 23.85
CA GLN A 125 -13.03 7.97 23.05
C GLN A 125 -12.53 7.34 21.76
N MET A 126 -11.72 8.05 20.97
CA MET A 126 -11.19 7.52 19.71
C MET A 126 -10.26 6.31 19.92
N GLU A 127 -9.52 6.28 21.03
CA GLU A 127 -8.71 5.11 21.40
C GLU A 127 -9.57 3.89 21.73
N SER A 128 -10.70 4.09 22.39
CA SER A 128 -11.71 3.05 22.64
C SER A 128 -12.31 2.54 21.32
N ASP A 129 -12.80 3.44 20.47
CA ASP A 129 -13.37 3.09 19.16
C ASP A 129 -12.35 2.31 18.30
N ARG A 130 -11.08 2.73 18.32
CA ARG A 130 -10.00 2.04 17.62
C ARG A 130 -9.79 0.62 18.16
N ALA A 131 -9.85 0.44 19.48
CA ALA A 131 -9.69 -0.87 20.11
C ALA A 131 -10.87 -1.81 19.78
N GLU A 132 -12.08 -1.29 19.67
CA GLU A 132 -13.24 -2.04 19.20
C GLU A 132 -13.07 -2.49 17.74
N LEU A 133 -12.64 -1.58 16.86
CA LEU A 133 -12.32 -1.94 15.47
C LEU A 133 -11.18 -2.95 15.36
N ASP A 134 -10.17 -2.86 16.22
CA ASP A 134 -9.08 -3.85 16.28
C ASP A 134 -9.63 -5.26 16.58
N LYS A 135 -10.64 -5.39 17.46
CA LYS A 135 -11.30 -6.67 17.75
C LYS A 135 -12.13 -7.18 16.56
N ILE A 136 -12.92 -6.31 15.93
CA ILE A 136 -13.73 -6.66 14.75
C ILE A 136 -12.82 -7.15 13.61
N ILE A 137 -11.76 -6.40 13.31
CA ILE A 137 -10.77 -6.78 12.29
C ILE A 137 -10.10 -8.11 12.63
N ALA A 138 -9.74 -8.33 13.90
CA ALA A 138 -9.16 -9.60 14.32
C ALA A 138 -10.13 -10.77 14.07
N GLY A 139 -11.42 -10.60 14.39
CA GLY A 139 -12.47 -11.60 14.13
C GLY A 139 -12.61 -11.91 12.64
N LEU A 140 -12.70 -10.89 11.78
CA LEU A 140 -12.81 -11.06 10.32
C LEU A 140 -11.57 -11.72 9.69
N LEU A 141 -10.40 -11.61 10.33
CA LEU A 141 -9.17 -12.24 9.86
C LEU A 141 -9.01 -13.68 10.33
N GLN A 142 -9.75 -14.13 11.35
CA GLN A 142 -9.67 -15.50 11.84
C GLN A 142 -10.03 -16.48 10.71
N GLY A 143 -9.24 -17.56 10.60
CA GLY A 143 -9.45 -18.58 9.57
C GLY A 143 -9.01 -18.19 8.16
N THR A 144 -8.65 -16.93 7.89
CA THR A 144 -8.16 -16.53 6.56
C THR A 144 -6.78 -17.13 6.27
N MET A 145 -6.60 -17.66 5.06
CA MET A 145 -5.31 -18.21 4.61
C MET A 145 -4.18 -17.17 4.71
N GLN A 146 -4.46 -15.91 4.39
CA GLN A 146 -3.49 -14.82 4.48
C GLN A 146 -3.01 -14.59 5.91
N ALA A 147 -3.91 -14.64 6.90
CA ALA A 147 -3.54 -14.50 8.31
C ALA A 147 -2.73 -15.70 8.80
N GLN A 148 -3.11 -16.92 8.40
CA GLN A 148 -2.37 -18.15 8.72
C GLN A 148 -0.96 -18.13 8.14
N VAL A 149 -0.80 -17.74 6.88
CA VAL A 149 0.53 -17.64 6.27
C VAL A 149 1.35 -16.54 6.94
N ALA A 150 0.75 -15.39 7.23
CA ALA A 150 1.48 -14.30 7.87
C ALA A 150 1.94 -14.66 9.30
N SER A 151 1.18 -15.47 10.05
CA SER A 151 1.56 -15.89 11.40
C SER A 151 2.78 -16.82 11.43
N THR A 152 3.08 -17.51 10.33
CA THR A 152 4.32 -18.32 10.21
C THR A 152 5.60 -17.50 10.24
N ILE A 153 5.52 -16.19 9.99
CA ILE A 153 6.67 -15.30 9.92
C ILE A 153 6.73 -14.43 11.18
N LYS A 154 7.84 -14.55 11.92
CA LYS A 154 8.04 -13.75 13.14
C LYS A 154 8.14 -12.26 12.80
N GLY A 155 7.46 -11.43 13.59
CA GLY A 155 7.42 -9.98 13.42
C GLY A 155 6.17 -9.46 12.68
N MET A 156 5.35 -10.35 12.12
CA MET A 156 4.05 -9.99 11.54
C MET A 156 3.00 -9.79 12.65
N GLY A 157 2.85 -8.54 13.10
CA GLY A 157 1.82 -8.18 14.09
C GLY A 157 0.42 -7.97 13.48
N PRO A 158 -0.64 -7.85 14.30
CA PRO A 158 -2.04 -7.74 13.83
C PRO A 158 -2.28 -6.62 12.82
N VAL A 159 -1.62 -5.47 13.02
CA VAL A 159 -1.70 -4.33 12.08
C VAL A 159 -1.04 -4.66 10.74
N ALA A 160 0.09 -5.35 10.75
CA ALA A 160 0.78 -5.73 9.52
C ALA A 160 -0.01 -6.78 8.74
N VAL A 161 -0.63 -7.73 9.44
CA VAL A 161 -1.50 -8.75 8.85
C VAL A 161 -2.75 -8.10 8.25
N SER A 162 -3.49 -7.30 9.02
CA SER A 162 -4.70 -6.62 8.51
C SER A 162 -4.42 -5.73 7.31
N THR A 163 -3.36 -4.91 7.35
CA THR A 163 -2.95 -4.09 6.20
C THR A 163 -2.61 -4.95 4.99
N LEU A 164 -1.95 -6.09 5.18
CA LEU A 164 -1.66 -7.00 4.09
C LEU A 164 -2.94 -7.56 3.46
N VAL A 165 -3.88 -8.06 4.25
CA VAL A 165 -5.11 -8.65 3.70
C VAL A 165 -5.94 -7.60 2.97
N CYS A 166 -6.04 -6.38 3.50
CA CYS A 166 -6.85 -5.31 2.91
C CYS A 166 -6.25 -4.70 1.66
N GLU A 167 -4.94 -4.45 1.69
CA GLU A 167 -4.26 -3.63 0.69
C GLU A 167 -3.54 -4.47 -0.38
N MET A 168 -3.46 -5.81 -0.23
CA MET A 168 -2.58 -6.64 -1.05
C MET A 168 -3.24 -7.95 -1.51
N GLY A 169 -4.19 -7.84 -2.44
CA GLY A 169 -4.81 -9.01 -3.09
C GLY A 169 -3.87 -9.75 -4.05
N GLU A 170 -2.76 -9.13 -4.48
CA GLU A 170 -1.85 -9.68 -5.49
C GLU A 170 -0.77 -10.63 -4.93
N LEU A 171 -0.81 -10.87 -3.62
CA LEU A 171 0.17 -11.67 -2.91
C LEU A 171 0.08 -13.15 -3.31
N GLY A 172 1.24 -13.75 -3.63
CA GLY A 172 1.32 -15.11 -4.16
C GLY A 172 1.36 -15.17 -5.70
N TYR A 173 0.65 -14.26 -6.38
CA TYR A 173 0.58 -14.21 -7.84
C TYR A 173 1.78 -13.52 -8.47
N LEU A 174 2.23 -12.40 -7.90
CA LEU A 174 3.30 -11.59 -8.48
C LEU A 174 4.70 -12.18 -8.27
N ASN A 175 5.62 -11.88 -9.19
CA ASN A 175 7.02 -12.25 -9.05
C ASN A 175 7.75 -11.42 -7.97
N ARG A 176 8.92 -11.88 -7.53
CA ARG A 176 9.71 -11.26 -6.45
C ARG A 176 10.07 -9.79 -6.66
N LYS A 177 10.25 -9.35 -7.92
CA LYS A 177 10.60 -7.96 -8.25
C LYS A 177 9.36 -7.07 -8.23
N ALA A 178 8.27 -7.54 -8.86
CA ALA A 178 6.99 -6.84 -8.93
C ALA A 178 6.40 -6.63 -7.53
N ILE A 179 6.37 -7.67 -6.69
CA ILE A 179 5.82 -7.55 -5.33
C ILE A 179 6.64 -6.58 -4.47
N ALA A 180 7.98 -6.63 -4.54
CA ALA A 180 8.83 -5.70 -3.80
C ALA A 180 8.64 -4.24 -4.25
N ARG A 181 8.37 -4.01 -5.54
CA ARG A 181 8.07 -2.68 -6.09
C ARG A 181 6.69 -2.20 -5.66
N LEU A 182 5.68 -3.08 -5.69
CA LEU A 182 4.31 -2.77 -5.27
C LEU A 182 4.24 -2.40 -3.77
N TYR A 183 4.93 -3.15 -2.91
CA TYR A 183 5.08 -2.85 -1.48
C TYR A 183 6.01 -1.66 -1.18
N GLY A 184 6.67 -1.11 -2.20
CA GLY A 184 7.60 -0.01 -2.04
C GLY A 184 8.87 -0.33 -1.24
N MET A 185 9.31 -1.59 -1.30
CA MET A 185 10.57 -2.10 -0.71
C MET A 185 11.72 -2.19 -1.71
N ALA A 186 11.46 -1.93 -3.00
CA ALA A 186 12.49 -1.90 -4.04
C ALA A 186 13.17 -0.52 -4.08
N PRO A 187 14.50 -0.41 -3.90
CA PRO A 187 15.24 0.82 -4.16
C PRO A 187 15.15 1.19 -5.64
N LEU A 188 14.81 2.44 -5.93
CA LEU A 188 14.70 2.98 -7.28
C LEU A 188 15.79 4.02 -7.53
N SER A 189 16.20 4.17 -8.79
CA SER A 189 17.05 5.29 -9.22
C SER A 189 16.37 6.62 -8.93
N LYS A 190 17.20 7.61 -8.63
CA LYS A 190 16.79 9.02 -8.49
C LYS A 190 17.74 9.85 -9.35
N ASP A 191 17.78 9.47 -10.63
CA ASP A 191 18.69 10.04 -11.61
C ASP A 191 17.91 11.05 -12.46
N SER A 192 18.52 12.19 -12.78
CA SER A 192 17.91 13.22 -13.62
C SER A 192 18.96 13.88 -14.51
N GLY A 193 18.86 13.69 -15.82
CA GLY A 193 19.87 14.20 -16.77
C GLY A 193 21.27 13.70 -16.39
N GLN A 194 22.12 14.62 -15.93
CA GLN A 194 23.49 14.33 -15.47
C GLN A 194 23.61 13.98 -13.98
N PHE A 195 22.55 14.14 -13.19
CA PHE A 195 22.56 13.83 -11.76
C PHE A 195 22.33 12.33 -11.54
N SER A 196 23.25 11.67 -10.83
CA SER A 196 23.04 10.32 -10.29
C SER A 196 22.85 10.35 -8.78
N GLY A 197 21.64 9.99 -8.34
CA GLY A 197 21.24 10.04 -6.95
C GLY A 197 21.41 8.71 -6.21
N LYS A 198 21.54 8.78 -4.87
CA LYS A 198 21.46 7.56 -4.04
C LYS A 198 20.11 6.89 -4.23
N ARG A 199 20.11 5.59 -4.53
CA ARG A 199 18.89 4.80 -4.70
C ARG A 199 18.08 4.77 -3.41
N THR A 200 16.79 5.09 -3.50
CA THR A 200 15.88 5.16 -2.34
C THR A 200 14.53 4.53 -2.68
N THR A 201 13.78 4.15 -1.65
CA THR A 201 12.40 3.65 -1.79
C THR A 201 11.43 4.83 -1.80
N TRP A 202 10.97 5.26 -2.97
CA TRP A 202 10.03 6.37 -3.10
C TRP A 202 8.70 6.00 -3.78
N ALA A 203 8.62 4.87 -4.50
CA ALA A 203 7.39 4.39 -5.17
C ALA A 203 6.77 3.18 -4.47
N GLY A 204 5.53 2.83 -4.83
CA GLY A 204 4.73 1.73 -4.26
C GLY A 204 3.69 2.19 -3.24
N ARG A 205 2.87 1.26 -2.74
CA ARG A 205 1.77 1.55 -1.79
C ARG A 205 2.31 1.95 -0.42
N ARG A 206 1.81 3.08 0.12
CA ARG A 206 2.33 3.67 1.37
C ARG A 206 2.00 2.83 2.61
N ALA A 207 0.75 2.39 2.75
CA ALA A 207 0.32 1.62 3.92
C ALA A 207 1.07 0.28 4.05
N PRO A 208 1.17 -0.56 2.99
CA PRO A 208 2.00 -1.76 3.01
C PRO A 208 3.49 -1.47 3.29
N ARG A 209 4.05 -0.39 2.74
CA ARG A 209 5.44 -0.01 3.02
C ARG A 209 5.68 0.22 4.51
N SER A 210 4.84 1.04 5.13
CA SER A 210 4.94 1.35 6.56
C SER A 210 4.73 0.10 7.41
N ALA A 211 3.73 -0.72 7.08
CA ALA A 211 3.41 -1.95 7.80
C ALA A 211 4.57 -2.95 7.76
N MET A 212 5.15 -3.21 6.59
CA MET A 212 6.28 -4.12 6.44
C MET A 212 7.56 -3.59 7.09
N TYR A 213 7.79 -2.27 7.07
CA TYR A 213 8.90 -1.67 7.81
C TYR A 213 8.76 -1.91 9.31
N MET A 214 7.57 -1.67 9.86
CA MET A 214 7.29 -1.90 11.29
C MET A 214 7.39 -3.38 11.67
N ALA A 215 6.87 -4.29 10.82
CA ALA A 215 7.00 -5.72 11.01
C ALA A 215 8.48 -6.17 11.01
N CYS A 216 9.27 -5.59 10.10
CA CYS A 216 10.69 -5.88 9.97
C CYS A 216 11.49 -5.53 11.23
N LEU A 217 11.15 -4.46 11.95
CA LEU A 217 11.82 -4.08 13.21
C LEU A 217 11.77 -5.20 14.27
N SER A 218 10.65 -5.92 14.33
CA SER A 218 10.50 -7.09 15.21
C SER A 218 11.15 -8.33 14.57
N ALA A 219 10.95 -8.53 13.27
CA ALA A 219 11.46 -9.69 12.56
C ALA A 219 13.00 -9.79 12.63
N VAL A 220 13.74 -8.69 12.48
CA VAL A 220 15.21 -8.72 12.57
C VAL A 220 15.76 -9.04 13.96
N ARG A 221 14.90 -9.05 15.00
CA ARG A 221 15.27 -9.43 16.37
C ARG A 221 15.02 -10.90 16.65
N TYR A 222 13.92 -11.45 16.14
CA TYR A 222 13.39 -12.75 16.57
C TYR A 222 13.27 -13.80 15.45
N ASP A 223 13.18 -13.37 14.19
CA ASP A 223 13.04 -14.28 13.05
C ASP A 223 14.39 -14.94 12.71
N PRO A 224 14.47 -16.28 12.63
CA PRO A 224 15.73 -16.99 12.41
C PRO A 224 16.34 -16.75 11.02
N VAL A 225 15.56 -16.31 10.04
CA VAL A 225 16.03 -16.05 8.67
C VAL A 225 16.42 -14.59 8.47
N LEU A 226 15.68 -13.66 9.09
CA LEU A 226 15.89 -12.23 8.92
C LEU A 226 16.93 -11.65 9.88
N LYS A 227 17.04 -12.17 11.10
CA LYS A 227 18.06 -11.75 12.08
C LYS A 227 19.50 -11.90 11.55
N PRO A 228 19.97 -13.10 11.13
CA PRO A 228 21.33 -13.25 10.62
C PRO A 228 21.54 -12.49 9.32
N PHE A 229 20.50 -12.38 8.47
CA PHE A 229 20.57 -11.58 7.25
C PHE A 229 20.83 -10.11 7.53
N TYR A 230 20.09 -9.52 8.48
CA TYR A 230 20.27 -8.14 8.91
C TYR A 230 21.65 -7.93 9.55
N GLN A 231 22.05 -8.80 10.48
CA GLN A 231 23.34 -8.72 11.18
C GLN A 231 24.52 -8.76 10.20
N ARG A 232 24.49 -9.67 9.21
CA ARG A 232 25.52 -9.75 8.16
C ARG A 232 25.62 -8.46 7.35
N LEU A 233 24.50 -7.83 6.99
CA LEU A 233 24.53 -6.57 6.25
C LEU A 233 25.14 -5.44 7.07
N VAL A 234 24.80 -5.36 8.35
CA VAL A 234 25.37 -4.35 9.26
C VAL A 234 26.86 -4.60 9.48
N ALA A 235 27.29 -5.86 9.66
CA ALA A 235 28.70 -6.24 9.77
C ALA A 235 29.50 -5.85 8.52
N ASN A 236 28.90 -5.94 7.34
CA ASN A 236 29.49 -5.50 6.08
C ASN A 236 29.44 -3.97 5.87
N GLY A 237 29.27 -3.19 6.94
CA GLY A 237 29.29 -1.72 6.91
C GLY A 237 28.04 -1.05 6.32
N LYS A 238 26.94 -1.78 6.07
CA LYS A 238 25.71 -1.13 5.58
C LYS A 238 25.07 -0.29 6.69
N PRO A 239 24.58 0.93 6.40
CA PRO A 239 23.81 1.71 7.35
C PRO A 239 22.59 0.92 7.85
N LYS A 240 22.31 0.98 9.16
CA LYS A 240 21.22 0.21 9.80
C LYS A 240 19.88 0.35 9.08
N LYS A 241 19.50 1.57 8.67
CA LYS A 241 18.25 1.82 7.91
C LYS A 241 18.24 1.14 6.54
N VAL A 242 19.36 1.09 5.84
CA VAL A 242 19.49 0.40 4.54
C VAL A 242 19.39 -1.11 4.74
N ALA A 243 20.04 -1.64 5.78
CA ALA A 243 19.94 -3.05 6.14
C ALA A 243 18.50 -3.46 6.51
N LEU A 244 17.77 -2.59 7.23
CA LEU A 244 16.35 -2.78 7.53
C LEU A 244 15.49 -2.82 6.26
N VAL A 245 15.67 -1.89 5.32
CA VAL A 245 14.92 -1.90 4.05
C VAL A 245 15.22 -3.16 3.24
N ALA A 246 16.48 -3.61 3.22
CA ALA A 246 16.85 -4.88 2.58
C ALA A 246 16.20 -6.09 3.27
N ALA A 247 16.15 -6.11 4.60
CA ALA A 247 15.46 -7.15 5.36
C ALA A 247 13.94 -7.11 5.14
N ALA A 248 13.31 -5.93 5.08
CA ALA A 248 11.90 -5.76 4.78
C ALA A 248 11.57 -6.22 3.35
N ARG A 249 12.45 -5.97 2.38
CA ARG A 249 12.34 -6.54 1.03
C ARG A 249 12.39 -8.07 1.06
N LYS A 250 13.31 -8.65 1.83
CA LYS A 250 13.41 -10.11 2.00
C LYS A 250 12.14 -10.68 2.65
N LEU A 251 11.61 -10.02 3.68
CA LEU A 251 10.35 -10.34 4.34
C LEU A 251 9.18 -10.41 3.34
N VAL A 252 8.99 -9.38 2.52
CA VAL A 252 7.92 -9.36 1.48
C VAL A 252 8.09 -10.51 0.48
N THR A 253 9.32 -10.81 0.06
CA THR A 253 9.55 -11.91 -0.88
C THR A 253 9.29 -13.28 -0.27
N MET A 254 9.63 -13.49 1.01
CA MET A 254 9.34 -14.73 1.74
C MET A 254 7.83 -14.92 1.87
N LEU A 255 7.14 -13.87 2.31
CA LEU A 255 5.69 -13.85 2.46
C LEU A 255 4.96 -14.16 1.14
N ASN A 256 5.41 -13.56 0.04
CA ASN A 256 4.87 -13.86 -1.29
C ASN A 256 5.12 -15.30 -1.74
N ALA A 257 6.27 -15.88 -1.40
CA ALA A 257 6.57 -17.29 -1.70
C ALA A 257 5.69 -18.24 -0.88
N ARG A 258 5.55 -18.00 0.43
CA ARG A 258 4.68 -18.79 1.31
C ARG A 258 3.20 -18.73 0.88
N MET A 259 2.73 -17.55 0.49
CA MET A 259 1.36 -17.42 -0.04
C MET A 259 1.17 -18.18 -1.36
N ARG A 260 2.18 -18.22 -2.22
CA ARG A 260 2.14 -19.02 -3.45
C ARG A 260 2.06 -20.51 -3.16
N GLU A 261 2.81 -20.99 -2.17
CA GLU A 261 2.74 -22.38 -1.70
C GLU A 261 1.35 -22.71 -1.15
N ALA A 262 0.79 -21.84 -0.30
CA ALA A 262 -0.54 -22.01 0.26
C ALA A 262 -1.65 -22.02 -0.81
N LEU A 263 -1.57 -21.11 -1.80
CA LEU A 263 -2.50 -21.08 -2.93
C LEU A 263 -2.45 -22.36 -3.77
N LYS A 264 -1.24 -22.90 -4.01
CA LYS A 264 -1.09 -24.17 -4.73
C LYS A 264 -1.66 -25.34 -3.94
N ALA A 265 -1.39 -25.40 -2.64
CA ALA A 265 -1.93 -26.44 -1.77
C ALA A 265 -3.46 -26.41 -1.75
N ALA A 266 -4.07 -25.23 -1.65
CA ALA A 266 -5.52 -25.07 -1.72
C ALA A 266 -6.10 -25.51 -3.07
N ALA A 267 -5.40 -25.23 -4.18
CA ALA A 267 -5.83 -25.65 -5.52
C ALA A 267 -5.69 -27.17 -5.77
N HIS A 268 -4.86 -27.88 -5.01
CA HIS A 268 -4.76 -29.35 -5.08
C HIS A 268 -5.81 -30.07 -4.21
N LEU A 269 -6.44 -29.35 -3.27
CA LEU A 269 -7.46 -29.88 -2.37
C LEU A 269 -8.90 -29.59 -2.85
N ALA A 270 -9.05 -28.79 -3.92
CA ALA A 270 -10.32 -28.40 -4.54
C ALA A 270 -10.49 -29.09 -5.90
#